data_AF-A0A949JVG7-F1
#
_entry.id   AF-A0A949JVG7-F1
#
_cell.length_a   1.000
_cell.length_b   1.000
_cell.length_c   1.000
_cell.angle_alpha   90.00
_cell.angle_beta   90.00
_cell.angle_gamma   90.00
#
_symmetry.space_group_name_H-M   'P 1'
#
loop_
_entity.id
_entity.type
_entity.pdbx_description
1 polymer ?
#
loop_
_entity_poly.entity_id
_entity_poly.type
_entity_poly.pdbx_seq_one_letter_code
_entity_poly.pdbx_strand_id
1 'polypeptide(L)'
;SDEIDAGNWFMILMEDNVAFGRSDPDSDPCGYRAVLTMRLAEMHYGIHGLAEGLLEKDKRHIRPKETDLIALLESGTIDYIFLYRSVAEQHGLDFIILPSEINLADLEMAGFYEKASVKISGIKPGYWIVKKGAPMVYGVTIPLNAPHPEIARSFVEYLLAGDLGMAVMRECGQPSVVPSYTDTYDALPESLRQFALPERPEDQ
;
A
#
# COMPACT_ATOMS: atom_id res chain seq x y z
N SER A 1 -2.07 28.78 9.11
CA SER A 1 -2.25 27.47 8.48
C SER A 1 -2.16 26.48 9.60
N ASP A 2 -3.20 25.67 9.75
CA ASP A 2 -3.17 24.55 10.68
C ASP A 2 -2.25 23.46 10.09
N GLU A 3 -1.45 22.83 10.95
CA GLU A 3 -0.57 21.74 10.56
C GLU A 3 -1.38 20.56 10.03
N ILE A 4 -0.91 19.92 8.95
CA ILE A 4 -1.59 18.77 8.36
C ILE A 4 -1.49 17.54 9.27
N ASP A 5 -2.61 16.86 9.46
CA ASP A 5 -2.71 15.65 10.26
C ASP A 5 -3.72 14.63 9.67
N ALA A 6 -3.84 13.48 10.33
CA ALA A 6 -4.73 12.41 9.92
C ALA A 6 -6.22 12.81 9.90
N GLY A 7 -6.64 13.83 10.64
CA GLY A 7 -8.02 14.30 10.73
C GLY A 7 -8.37 15.44 9.77
N ASN A 8 -7.39 16.17 9.25
CA ASN A 8 -7.63 17.35 8.41
C ASN A 8 -7.03 17.29 6.99
N TRP A 9 -6.20 16.28 6.66
CA TRP A 9 -5.45 16.20 5.40
C TRP A 9 -6.31 16.45 4.16
N PHE A 10 -7.51 15.87 4.13
CA PHE A 10 -8.40 15.96 2.97
C PHE A 10 -8.98 17.37 2.80
N MET A 11 -9.11 18.15 3.88
CA MET A 11 -9.53 19.55 3.79
C MET A 11 -8.39 20.40 3.23
N ILE A 12 -7.16 20.17 3.70
CA ILE A 12 -5.97 20.87 3.23
C ILE A 12 -5.71 20.56 1.74
N LEU A 13 -5.80 19.29 1.35
CA LEU A 13 -5.65 18.90 -0.06
C LEU A 13 -6.72 19.47 -0.98
N MET A 14 -7.85 19.96 -0.45
CA MET A 14 -8.92 20.59 -1.24
C MET A 14 -8.79 22.12 -1.33
N GLU A 15 -7.82 22.74 -0.63
CA GLU A 15 -7.58 24.18 -0.75
C GLU A 15 -7.08 24.56 -2.15
N ASP A 16 -7.51 25.71 -2.68
CA ASP A 16 -7.17 26.16 -4.04
C ASP A 16 -5.67 26.44 -4.23
N ASN A 17 -4.99 26.85 -3.16
CA ASN A 17 -3.56 27.15 -3.12
C ASN A 17 -2.69 25.93 -2.78
N VAL A 18 -3.29 24.77 -2.52
CA VAL A 18 -2.58 23.51 -2.28
C VAL A 18 -2.63 22.66 -3.55
N ALA A 19 -1.48 22.15 -3.97
CA ALA A 19 -1.34 21.23 -5.08
C ALA A 19 -0.86 19.86 -4.58
N PHE A 20 -1.45 18.77 -5.09
CA PHE A 20 -0.94 17.44 -4.79
C PHE A 20 -0.79 16.55 -6.03
N GLY A 21 -0.01 15.48 -5.88
CA GLY A 21 0.27 14.51 -6.92
C GLY A 21 -0.12 13.08 -6.54
N ARG A 22 -0.43 12.27 -7.54
CA ARG A 22 -0.58 10.81 -7.42
C ARG A 22 -0.13 10.15 -8.71
N SER A 23 0.28 8.90 -8.65
CA SER A 23 0.59 8.15 -9.86
C SER A 23 -0.67 7.68 -10.59
N ASP A 24 -0.46 7.29 -11.84
CA ASP A 24 -1.51 6.82 -12.74
C ASP A 24 -2.02 5.43 -12.31
N PRO A 25 -3.32 5.27 -12.02
CA PRO A 25 -3.88 3.98 -11.61
C PRO A 25 -3.78 2.89 -12.66
N ASP A 26 -3.65 3.24 -13.95
CA ASP A 26 -3.46 2.27 -15.02
C ASP A 26 -2.01 1.76 -15.13
N SER A 27 -1.05 2.54 -14.63
CA SER A 27 0.38 2.30 -14.81
C SER A 27 1.09 1.83 -13.53
N ASP A 28 0.57 2.19 -12.35
CA ASP A 28 1.25 1.97 -11.07
C ASP A 28 0.28 1.55 -9.95
N PRO A 29 0.63 0.50 -9.18
CA PRO A 29 -0.03 0.18 -7.92
C PRO A 29 -0.25 1.32 -6.94
N CYS A 30 0.71 2.23 -6.77
CA CYS A 30 0.52 3.36 -5.87
C CYS A 30 -0.63 4.26 -6.35
N GLY A 31 -0.80 4.36 -7.67
CA GLY A 31 -1.83 5.19 -8.30
C GLY A 31 -3.23 4.68 -8.03
N TYR A 32 -3.48 3.39 -8.26
CA TYR A 32 -4.81 2.82 -7.98
C TYR A 32 -5.07 2.72 -6.49
N ARG A 33 -4.04 2.55 -5.65
CA ARG A 33 -4.16 2.58 -4.19
C ARG A 33 -4.52 3.97 -3.67
N ALA A 34 -3.96 5.04 -4.24
CA ALA A 34 -4.39 6.41 -3.92
C ALA A 34 -5.90 6.61 -4.21
N VAL A 35 -6.40 6.08 -5.34
CA VAL A 35 -7.84 6.11 -5.66
C VAL A 35 -8.67 5.34 -4.63
N LEU A 36 -8.21 4.15 -4.21
CA LEU A 36 -8.86 3.35 -3.19
C LEU A 36 -8.90 4.08 -1.85
N THR A 37 -7.78 4.66 -1.41
CA THR A 37 -7.68 5.46 -0.17
C THR A 37 -8.64 6.64 -0.18
N MET A 38 -8.75 7.39 -1.29
CA MET A 38 -9.71 8.51 -1.41
C MET A 38 -11.16 8.03 -1.30
N ARG A 39 -11.51 6.89 -1.92
CA ARG A 39 -12.85 6.29 -1.82
C ARG A 39 -13.15 5.77 -0.42
N LEU A 40 -12.16 5.18 0.25
CA LEU A 40 -12.28 4.75 1.65
C LEU A 40 -12.42 5.96 2.59
N ALA A 41 -11.72 7.06 2.32
CA ALA A 41 -11.81 8.30 3.08
C ALA A 41 -13.24 8.88 3.06
N GLU A 42 -13.90 8.91 1.89
CA GLU A 42 -15.31 9.33 1.81
C GLU A 42 -16.22 8.51 2.75
N MET A 43 -16.04 7.19 2.79
CA MET A 43 -16.82 6.32 3.67
C MET A 43 -16.43 6.46 5.16
N HIS A 44 -15.15 6.61 5.45
CA HIS A 44 -14.62 6.71 6.82
C HIS A 44 -15.00 8.04 7.48
N TYR A 45 -14.83 9.16 6.77
CA TYR A 45 -15.18 10.48 7.29
C TYR A 45 -16.66 10.86 7.11
N GLY A 46 -17.42 10.09 6.33
CA GLY A 46 -18.83 10.35 6.06
C GLY A 46 -19.09 11.60 5.22
N ILE A 47 -18.12 12.00 4.38
CA ILE A 47 -18.16 13.23 3.59
C ILE A 47 -18.51 12.88 2.14
N HIS A 48 -19.77 13.04 1.79
CA HIS A 48 -20.25 12.73 0.45
C HIS A 48 -19.55 13.58 -0.62
N GLY A 49 -19.10 12.93 -1.70
CA GLY A 49 -18.41 13.58 -2.82
C GLY A 49 -16.93 13.88 -2.55
N LEU A 50 -16.39 13.50 -1.40
CA LEU A 50 -14.98 13.72 -1.07
C LEU A 50 -14.04 13.02 -2.06
N ALA A 51 -14.33 11.77 -2.40
CA ALA A 51 -13.47 11.02 -3.30
C ALA A 51 -13.47 11.63 -4.70
N GLU A 52 -14.64 12.05 -5.20
CA GLU A 52 -14.75 12.71 -6.50
C GLU A 52 -14.01 14.05 -6.51
N GLY A 53 -14.17 14.88 -5.47
CA GLY A 53 -13.46 16.14 -5.34
C GLY A 53 -11.94 15.98 -5.39
N LEU A 54 -11.39 15.03 -4.62
CA LEU A 54 -9.96 14.72 -4.63
C LEU A 54 -9.50 14.14 -5.99
N LEU A 55 -10.31 13.28 -6.63
CA LEU A 55 -9.93 12.67 -7.91
C LEU A 55 -9.98 13.64 -9.09
N GLU A 56 -10.83 14.66 -9.02
CA GLU A 56 -10.95 15.72 -10.02
C GLU A 56 -9.88 16.81 -9.87
N LYS A 57 -9.37 17.03 -8.66
CA LYS A 57 -8.32 18.01 -8.39
C LYS A 57 -6.94 17.55 -8.90
N ASP A 58 -6.15 18.52 -9.36
CA ASP A 58 -4.73 18.37 -9.72
C ASP A 58 -4.36 17.23 -10.69
N LYS A 59 -5.28 16.84 -11.59
CA LYS A 59 -5.02 15.82 -12.63
C LYS A 59 -3.77 16.08 -13.49
N ARG A 60 -3.34 17.35 -13.61
CA ARG A 60 -2.09 17.75 -14.28
C ARG A 60 -0.82 17.21 -13.61
N HIS A 61 -0.89 16.83 -12.34
CA HIS A 61 0.21 16.27 -11.56
C HIS A 61 0.17 14.75 -11.47
N ILE A 62 -0.60 14.09 -12.34
CA ILE A 62 -0.53 12.62 -12.48
C ILE A 62 0.75 12.24 -13.23
N ARG A 63 1.46 11.23 -12.72
CA ARG A 63 2.67 10.68 -13.36
C ARG A 63 2.58 9.16 -13.52
N PRO A 64 3.29 8.55 -14.48
CA PRO A 64 3.26 7.10 -14.66
C PRO A 64 3.70 6.32 -13.42
N LYS A 65 4.63 6.86 -12.64
CA LYS A 65 5.16 6.25 -11.41
C LYS A 65 5.13 7.24 -10.24
N GLU A 66 4.94 6.73 -9.04
CA GLU A 66 4.92 7.51 -7.80
C GLU A 66 6.26 8.19 -7.52
N THR A 67 7.38 7.56 -7.86
CA THR A 67 8.71 8.13 -7.66
C THR A 67 8.98 9.36 -8.53
N ASP A 68 8.29 9.50 -9.66
CA ASP A 68 8.43 10.66 -10.55
C ASP A 68 7.87 11.94 -9.91
N LEU A 69 7.02 11.81 -8.87
CA LEU A 69 6.42 12.93 -8.16
C LEU A 69 7.38 13.55 -7.14
N ILE A 70 8.41 12.82 -6.70
CA ILE A 70 9.36 13.29 -5.68
C ILE A 70 10.07 14.56 -6.15
N ALA A 71 10.51 14.64 -7.41
CA ALA A 71 11.13 15.85 -7.96
C ALA A 71 10.16 17.06 -8.00
N LEU A 72 8.86 16.82 -8.18
CA LEU A 72 7.85 17.88 -8.13
C LEU A 72 7.63 18.37 -6.71
N LEU A 73 7.67 17.46 -5.73
CA LEU A 73 7.59 17.77 -4.31
C LEU A 73 8.81 18.59 -3.87
N GLU A 74 10.02 18.12 -4.18
CA GLU A 74 11.28 18.79 -3.81
C GLU A 74 11.44 20.17 -4.47
N SER A 75 10.89 20.36 -5.67
CA SER A 75 10.90 21.68 -6.34
C SER A 75 9.83 22.64 -5.83
N GLY A 76 8.90 22.20 -4.97
CA GLY A 76 7.74 22.98 -4.55
C GLY A 76 6.70 23.19 -5.65
N THR A 77 6.72 22.36 -6.71
CA THR A 77 5.68 22.38 -7.75
C THR A 77 4.37 21.80 -7.23
N ILE A 78 4.46 20.84 -6.31
CA ILE A 78 3.34 20.26 -5.55
C ILE A 78 3.72 20.24 -4.07
N ASP A 79 2.71 20.35 -3.21
CA ASP A 79 2.88 20.40 -1.76
C ASP A 79 2.79 19.00 -1.13
N TYR A 80 2.00 18.09 -1.71
CA TYR A 80 1.77 16.74 -1.18
C TYR A 80 1.76 15.68 -2.28
N ILE A 81 2.08 14.44 -1.90
CA ILE A 81 1.98 13.26 -2.77
C ILE A 81 1.40 12.07 -2.04
N PHE A 82 0.64 11.23 -2.75
CA PHE A 82 0.33 9.88 -2.27
C PHE A 82 1.52 8.97 -2.52
N LEU A 83 2.05 8.37 -1.46
CA LEU A 83 3.25 7.54 -1.50
C LEU A 83 3.21 6.44 -0.43
N TYR A 84 3.95 5.34 -0.66
CA TYR A 84 4.20 4.36 0.41
C TYR A 84 5.15 4.92 1.46
N ARG A 85 4.88 4.59 2.73
CA ARG A 85 5.75 4.96 3.87
C ARG A 85 7.21 4.57 3.64
N SER A 86 7.47 3.37 3.12
CA SER A 86 8.85 2.91 2.87
C SER A 86 9.61 3.81 1.89
N VAL A 87 8.93 4.33 0.86
CA VAL A 87 9.55 5.22 -0.12
C VAL A 87 9.77 6.61 0.49
N ALA A 88 8.82 7.10 1.29
CA ALA A 88 9.00 8.35 2.03
C ALA A 88 10.21 8.29 2.98
N GLU A 89 10.36 7.21 3.74
CA GLU A 89 11.50 7.01 4.65
C GLU A 89 12.83 6.89 3.87
N GLN A 90 12.86 6.15 2.75
CA GLN A 90 14.06 6.03 1.91
C GLN A 90 14.53 7.35 1.31
N HIS A 91 13.61 8.27 1.05
CA HIS A 91 13.88 9.59 0.51
C HIS A 91 13.96 10.70 1.58
N GLY A 92 13.82 10.35 2.87
CA GLY A 92 13.88 11.32 3.97
C GLY A 92 12.78 12.38 3.92
N LEU A 93 11.60 12.02 3.39
CA LEU A 93 10.46 12.93 3.27
C LEU A 93 9.65 12.95 4.57
N ASP A 94 9.10 14.11 4.90
CA ASP A 94 8.06 14.22 5.93
C ASP A 94 6.76 13.57 5.45
N PHE A 95 6.03 12.91 6.34
CA PHE A 95 4.77 12.26 6.03
C PHE A 95 3.82 12.25 7.21
N ILE A 96 2.53 12.16 6.90
CA ILE A 96 1.50 11.79 7.87
C ILE A 96 1.09 10.33 7.66
N ILE A 97 0.71 9.65 8.74
CA ILE A 97 0.12 8.32 8.65
C ILE A 97 -1.40 8.49 8.61
N LEU A 98 -2.01 8.05 7.51
CA LEU A 98 -3.46 7.99 7.38
C LEU A 98 -4.05 6.90 8.29
N PRO A 99 -5.32 7.03 8.74
CA PRO A 99 -5.99 6.03 9.57
C PRO A 99 -5.96 4.62 8.97
N SER A 100 -5.96 3.60 9.84
CA SER A 100 -5.93 2.20 9.41
C SER A 100 -7.10 1.85 8.51
N GLU A 101 -8.23 2.54 8.63
CA GLU A 101 -9.40 2.33 7.81
C GLU A 101 -9.21 2.70 6.34
N ILE A 102 -8.21 3.53 6.00
CA ILE A 102 -8.03 4.06 4.65
C ILE A 102 -6.63 3.85 4.07
N ASN A 103 -5.65 3.54 4.92
CA ASN A 103 -4.24 3.42 4.51
C ASN A 103 -3.86 2.06 3.90
N LEU A 104 -4.80 1.10 3.85
CA LEU A 104 -4.62 -0.24 3.29
C LEU A 104 -3.54 -1.11 4.00
N ALA A 105 -3.15 -0.78 5.23
CA ALA A 105 -2.07 -1.49 5.93
C ALA A 105 -2.56 -2.58 6.90
N ASP A 106 -3.80 -2.49 7.40
CA ASP A 106 -4.31 -3.33 8.48
C ASP A 106 -5.08 -4.54 7.95
N LEU A 107 -4.68 -5.74 8.38
CA LEU A 107 -5.33 -7.00 8.02
C LEU A 107 -6.78 -7.07 8.50
N GLU A 108 -7.08 -6.50 9.67
CA GLU A 108 -8.42 -6.51 10.26
C GLU A 108 -9.42 -5.68 9.45
N MET A 109 -8.92 -4.74 8.65
CA MET A 109 -9.73 -3.84 7.85
C MET A 109 -10.05 -4.41 6.45
N ALA A 110 -9.65 -5.64 6.13
CA ALA A 110 -9.85 -6.24 4.81
C ALA A 110 -11.29 -6.12 4.29
N GLY A 111 -12.29 -6.45 5.13
CA GLY A 111 -13.70 -6.34 4.77
C GLY A 111 -14.18 -4.89 4.53
N PHE A 112 -13.54 -3.90 5.17
CA PHE A 112 -13.82 -2.49 4.90
C PHE A 112 -13.14 -2.03 3.61
N TYR A 113 -11.88 -2.42 3.39
CA TYR A 113 -11.13 -2.06 2.19
C TYR A 113 -11.81 -2.55 0.92
N GLU A 114 -12.41 -3.74 0.95
CA GLU A 114 -13.13 -4.30 -0.20
C GLU A 114 -14.33 -3.46 -0.67
N LYS A 115 -14.87 -2.57 0.18
CA LYS A 115 -15.96 -1.66 -0.19
C LYS A 115 -15.51 -0.64 -1.24
N ALA A 116 -14.22 -0.32 -1.29
CA ALA A 116 -13.65 0.49 -2.35
C ALA A 116 -13.16 -0.37 -3.51
N SER A 117 -13.40 0.09 -4.73
CA SER A 117 -12.85 -0.50 -5.94
C SER A 117 -12.43 0.58 -6.93
N VAL A 118 -11.61 0.23 -7.91
CA VAL A 118 -11.20 1.08 -9.02
C VAL A 118 -11.05 0.23 -10.27
N LYS A 119 -11.48 0.76 -11.41
CA LYS A 119 -11.41 0.10 -12.70
C LYS A 119 -10.17 0.60 -13.43
N ILE A 120 -9.26 -0.30 -13.77
CA ILE A 120 -8.00 0.01 -14.44
C ILE A 120 -7.89 -0.73 -15.78
N SER A 121 -7.05 -0.22 -16.67
CA SER A 121 -6.74 -0.84 -17.95
C SER A 121 -6.21 -2.27 -17.76
N GLY A 122 -6.79 -3.22 -18.51
CA GLY A 122 -6.37 -4.62 -18.51
C GLY A 122 -5.20 -4.88 -19.46
N ILE A 123 -4.70 -6.13 -19.46
CA ILE A 123 -3.55 -6.57 -20.30
C ILE A 123 -3.81 -6.36 -21.80
N LYS A 124 -5.08 -6.44 -22.23
CA LYS A 124 -5.49 -6.23 -23.61
C LYS A 124 -6.16 -4.85 -23.76
N PRO A 125 -5.85 -4.08 -24.82
CA PRO A 125 -6.54 -2.82 -25.10
C PRO A 125 -8.05 -3.00 -25.12
N GLY A 126 -8.77 -2.11 -24.43
CA GLY A 126 -10.23 -2.15 -24.31
C GLY A 126 -10.79 -3.11 -23.24
N TYR A 127 -9.94 -3.90 -22.60
CA TYR A 127 -10.31 -4.71 -21.44
C TYR A 127 -9.98 -3.97 -20.15
N TRP A 128 -10.71 -4.32 -19.09
CA TRP A 128 -10.59 -3.67 -17.80
C TRP A 128 -10.46 -4.69 -16.70
N ILE A 129 -9.74 -4.33 -15.64
CA ILE A 129 -9.62 -5.09 -14.42
C ILE A 129 -10.19 -4.23 -13.28
N VAL A 130 -11.01 -4.83 -12.43
CA VAL A 130 -11.46 -4.18 -11.20
C VAL A 130 -10.49 -4.55 -10.09
N LYS A 131 -9.84 -3.55 -9.50
CA LYS A 131 -9.06 -3.68 -8.28
C LYS A 131 -9.93 -3.30 -7.09
N LYS A 132 -10.09 -4.21 -6.14
CA LYS A 132 -10.70 -3.93 -4.84
C LYS A 132 -9.63 -3.54 -3.84
N GLY A 133 -10.00 -2.76 -2.82
CA GLY A 133 -9.13 -2.53 -1.67
C GLY A 133 -8.86 -3.84 -0.93
N ALA A 134 -7.61 -4.03 -0.54
CA ALA A 134 -7.14 -5.15 0.26
C ALA A 134 -5.88 -4.73 1.02
N PRO A 135 -5.56 -5.38 2.15
CA PRO A 135 -4.35 -5.09 2.90
C PRO A 135 -3.08 -5.27 2.05
N MET A 136 -2.11 -4.39 2.22
CA MET A 136 -0.83 -4.39 1.51
C MET A 136 0.17 -5.29 2.22
N VAL A 137 0.05 -6.60 2.02
CA VAL A 137 0.97 -7.59 2.58
C VAL A 137 1.85 -8.19 1.48
N TYR A 138 3.16 -8.21 1.73
CA TYR A 138 4.10 -8.90 0.86
C TYR A 138 4.13 -10.39 1.17
N GLY A 139 3.89 -11.21 0.14
CA GLY A 139 4.05 -12.66 0.20
C GLY A 139 5.41 -13.09 -0.33
N VAL A 140 5.96 -14.16 0.25
CA VAL A 140 7.15 -14.86 -0.24
C VAL A 140 6.82 -16.33 -0.47
N THR A 141 7.37 -16.94 -1.51
CA THR A 141 7.16 -18.35 -1.82
C THR A 141 8.43 -18.98 -2.40
N ILE A 142 8.57 -20.30 -2.24
CA ILE A 142 9.58 -21.12 -2.92
C ILE A 142 8.85 -21.85 -4.06
N PRO A 143 9.12 -21.53 -5.34
CA PRO A 143 8.50 -22.23 -6.46
C PRO A 143 8.75 -23.74 -6.41
N LEU A 144 7.74 -24.54 -6.77
CA LEU A 144 7.83 -26.01 -6.76
C LEU A 144 8.97 -26.56 -7.62
N ASN A 145 9.35 -25.83 -8.67
CA ASN A 145 10.43 -26.17 -9.59
C ASN A 145 11.72 -25.37 -9.34
N ALA A 146 11.91 -24.84 -8.13
CA ALA A 146 13.14 -24.13 -7.78
C ALA A 146 14.37 -25.02 -8.07
N PRO A 147 15.37 -24.56 -8.84
CA PRO A 147 16.53 -25.38 -9.20
C PRO A 147 17.41 -25.73 -7.99
N HIS A 148 17.33 -24.91 -6.94
CA HIS A 148 18.06 -25.06 -5.68
C HIS A 148 17.13 -24.85 -4.48
N PRO A 149 16.22 -25.80 -4.20
CA PRO A 149 15.17 -25.62 -3.18
C PRO A 149 15.74 -25.44 -1.77
N GLU A 150 16.86 -26.09 -1.45
CA GLU A 150 17.52 -25.97 -0.15
C GLU A 150 18.14 -24.57 0.06
N ILE A 151 18.76 -23.99 -0.98
CA ILE A 151 19.28 -22.61 -0.90
C ILE A 151 18.14 -21.61 -0.79
N ALA A 152 17.06 -21.82 -1.54
CA ALA A 152 15.86 -21.00 -1.45
C ALA A 152 15.27 -21.05 -0.03
N ARG A 153 15.24 -22.22 0.60
CA ARG A 153 14.83 -22.39 1.99
C ARG A 153 15.71 -21.60 2.96
N SER A 154 17.04 -21.73 2.87
CA SER A 154 17.95 -20.93 3.72
C SER A 154 17.76 -19.42 3.55
N PHE A 155 17.50 -18.96 2.32
CA PHE A 155 17.22 -17.55 2.06
C PHE A 155 15.91 -17.09 2.70
N VAL A 156 14.83 -17.89 2.58
CA VAL A 156 13.54 -17.54 3.19
C VAL A 156 13.62 -17.57 4.72
N GLU A 157 14.35 -18.51 5.31
CA GLU A 157 14.64 -18.53 6.76
C GLU A 157 15.38 -17.27 7.20
N TYR A 158 16.43 -16.88 6.48
CA TYR A 158 17.17 -15.65 6.74
C TYR A 158 16.26 -14.42 6.62
N LEU A 159 15.45 -14.36 5.56
CA LEU A 159 14.53 -13.25 5.30
C LEU A 159 13.53 -13.08 6.44
N LEU A 160 12.91 -14.16 6.91
CA LEU A 160 11.84 -14.15 7.92
C LEU A 160 12.36 -14.08 9.36
N ALA A 161 13.66 -14.30 9.58
CA ALA A 161 14.27 -14.20 10.91
C ALA A 161 14.29 -12.75 11.43
N GLY A 162 13.83 -12.59 12.68
CA GLY A 162 13.53 -11.30 13.31
C GLY A 162 14.71 -10.34 13.47
N ASP A 163 15.91 -10.87 13.73
CA ASP A 163 17.17 -10.16 13.94
C ASP A 163 18.06 -10.10 12.69
N LEU A 164 17.64 -10.75 11.60
CA LEU A 164 18.37 -10.82 10.34
C LEU A 164 17.60 -10.08 9.24
N GLY A 165 16.95 -10.81 8.31
CA GLY A 165 16.24 -10.20 7.19
C GLY A 165 15.14 -9.25 7.62
N MET A 166 14.37 -9.58 8.67
CA MET A 166 13.31 -8.68 9.17
C MET A 166 13.88 -7.42 9.82
N ALA A 167 15.12 -7.43 10.33
CA ALA A 167 15.77 -6.21 10.79
C ALA A 167 16.04 -5.26 9.61
N VAL A 168 16.56 -5.77 8.49
CA VAL A 168 16.77 -5.00 7.26
C VAL A 168 15.44 -4.45 6.72
N MET A 169 14.38 -5.27 6.70
CA MET A 169 13.05 -4.83 6.26
C MET A 169 12.54 -3.66 7.11
N ARG A 170 12.69 -3.72 8.44
CA ARG A 170 12.31 -2.63 9.34
C ARG A 170 13.11 -1.35 9.09
N GLU A 171 14.42 -1.46 8.85
CA GLU A 171 15.27 -0.32 8.49
C GLU A 171 14.85 0.33 7.17
N CYS A 172 14.29 -0.46 6.24
CA CYS A 172 13.72 0.02 4.99
C CYS A 172 12.24 0.46 5.09
N GLY A 173 11.69 0.58 6.31
CA GLY A 173 10.31 1.04 6.53
C GLY A 173 9.22 0.02 6.30
N GLN A 174 9.57 -1.27 6.25
CA GLN A 174 8.65 -2.38 6.03
C GLN A 174 8.49 -3.18 7.34
N PRO A 175 7.41 -2.93 8.11
CA PRO A 175 7.18 -3.65 9.36
C PRO A 175 6.94 -5.14 9.11
N SER A 176 7.37 -5.97 10.06
CA SER A 176 7.18 -7.41 9.97
C SER A 176 5.75 -7.79 10.36
N VAL A 177 5.19 -8.76 9.62
CA VAL A 177 3.94 -9.46 9.94
C VAL A 177 4.18 -10.90 10.40
N VAL A 178 5.44 -11.26 10.69
CA VAL A 178 5.85 -12.62 11.04
C VAL A 178 5.69 -12.84 12.56
N PRO A 179 5.04 -13.93 13.01
CA PRO A 179 4.45 -14.99 12.19
C PRO A 179 3.12 -14.57 11.55
N SER A 180 2.90 -14.98 10.29
CA SER A 180 1.71 -14.60 9.50
C SER A 180 0.85 -15.80 9.12
N TYR A 181 -0.46 -15.60 8.98
CA TYR A 181 -1.39 -16.62 8.49
C TYR A 181 -1.07 -17.07 7.06
N THR A 182 -1.26 -18.36 6.76
CA THR A 182 -1.15 -18.91 5.40
C THR A 182 -2.04 -20.13 5.17
N ASP A 183 -2.66 -20.16 3.99
CA ASP A 183 -3.51 -21.25 3.49
C ASP A 183 -2.73 -22.53 3.15
N THR A 184 -1.40 -22.47 3.21
CA THR A 184 -0.50 -23.56 2.83
C THR A 184 0.38 -24.04 3.98
N TYR A 185 -0.03 -23.79 5.23
CA TYR A 185 0.77 -24.06 6.43
C TYR A 185 1.26 -25.52 6.50
N ASP A 186 0.38 -26.47 6.20
CA ASP A 186 0.72 -27.89 6.25
C ASP A 186 1.74 -28.31 5.18
N ALA A 187 1.78 -27.58 4.06
CA ALA A 187 2.73 -27.79 2.97
C ALA A 187 4.10 -27.12 3.22
N LEU A 188 4.24 -26.32 4.28
CA LEU A 188 5.51 -25.68 4.60
C LEU A 188 6.55 -26.71 5.11
N PRO A 189 7.82 -26.56 4.69
CA PRO A 189 8.94 -27.22 5.35
C PRO A 189 8.92 -26.94 6.86
N GLU A 190 9.30 -27.93 7.66
CA GLU A 190 9.27 -27.84 9.13
C GLU A 190 9.98 -26.59 9.68
N SER A 191 11.13 -26.25 9.10
CA SER A 191 11.92 -25.08 9.50
C SER A 191 11.25 -23.74 9.25
N LEU A 192 10.30 -23.67 8.32
CA LEU A 192 9.55 -22.45 7.99
C LEU A 192 8.25 -22.30 8.78
N ARG A 193 7.74 -23.37 9.40
CA ARG A 193 6.47 -23.34 10.16
C ARG A 193 6.50 -22.36 11.32
N GLN A 194 7.66 -22.12 11.93
CA GLN A 194 7.82 -21.14 13.01
C GLN A 194 7.52 -19.69 12.59
N PHE A 195 7.55 -19.38 11.29
CA PHE A 195 7.29 -18.05 10.74
C PHE A 195 5.85 -17.90 10.23
N ALA A 196 5.03 -18.92 10.38
CA ALA A 196 3.67 -18.94 9.86
C ALA A 196 2.66 -19.35 10.94
N LEU A 197 1.41 -18.96 10.74
CA LEU A 197 0.26 -19.43 11.50
C LEU A 197 -0.64 -20.24 10.54
N PRO A 198 -1.26 -21.35 10.99
CA PRO A 198 -2.27 -22.04 10.21
C PRO A 198 -3.45 -21.11 9.94
N GLU A 199 -4.21 -21.34 8.86
CA GLU A 199 -5.32 -20.49 8.40
C GLU A 199 -6.07 -19.81 9.54
N ARG A 200 -6.31 -18.51 9.35
CA ARG A 200 -7.06 -17.72 10.30
C ARG A 200 -8.45 -18.36 10.44
N PRO A 201 -8.90 -18.69 11.67
CA PRO A 201 -10.28 -19.13 11.86
C PRO A 201 -11.19 -18.07 11.24
N GLU A 202 -12.06 -18.45 10.30
CA GLU A 202 -13.08 -17.55 9.79
C GLU A 202 -13.82 -16.97 11.00
N ASP A 203 -13.86 -15.64 11.10
CA ASP A 203 -14.59 -14.94 12.16
C ASP A 203 -16.02 -15.51 12.21
N GLN A 204 -16.38 -16.15 13.33
CA GLN A 204 -17.77 -16.55 13.62
C GLN A 204 -18.64 -15.32 13.88
#